data_AF-A0A3A9SHC4-F1
#
_entry.id   AF-A0A3A9SHC4-F1
#
_cell.length_a   1.000
_cell.length_b   1.000
_cell.length_c   1.000
_cell.angle_alpha   90.00
_cell.angle_beta   90.00
_cell.angle_gamma   90.00
#
_symmetry.space_group_name_H-M   'P 1'
#
loop_
_entity.id
_entity.type
_entity.pdbx_description
1 polymer ?
#
loop_
_entity_poly.entity_id
_entity_poly.type
_entity_poly.pdbx_seq_one_letter_code
_entity_poly.pdbx_strand_id
1 'polypeptide(L)'
;MAFDIMKIFEGVEPLSKISEKKVYEDKMNMFLSERYGCLKELVEAADVATASKIFCNDVHVAFDKFGKARMGIFTNLNMFLIIFVFPAIIKNEGERAPVICDALKNAWNSRFKCNIDYTDYDSIMDSFQNRILGFKKDSRWLDF
;
A
#
# COMPACT_ATOMS: atom_id res chain seq x y z
N MET A 1 -2.00 1.30 21.77
CA MET A 1 -1.51 0.49 20.64
C MET A 1 -1.00 1.47 19.61
N ALA A 2 0.26 1.33 19.23
CA ALA A 2 0.93 2.26 18.34
C ALA A 2 1.67 1.43 17.31
N PHE A 3 1.31 1.60 16.04
CA PHE A 3 1.97 0.89 14.95
C PHE A 3 3.40 1.38 14.78
N ASP A 4 4.33 0.49 14.44
CA ASP A 4 5.69 0.88 14.04
C ASP A 4 5.69 1.40 12.60
N ILE A 5 5.12 2.59 12.42
CA ILE A 5 4.91 3.22 11.11
C ILE A 5 6.23 3.42 10.37
N MET A 6 7.28 3.83 11.07
CA MET A 6 8.56 4.10 10.43
C MET A 6 9.18 2.83 9.86
N LYS A 7 9.00 1.68 10.54
CA LYS A 7 9.42 0.38 10.02
C LYS A 7 8.53 -0.13 8.89
N ILE A 8 7.20 -0.01 9.00
CA ILE A 8 6.25 -0.43 7.97
C ILE A 8 6.55 0.28 6.64
N PHE A 9 6.78 1.59 6.70
CA PHE A 9 7.05 2.46 5.56
C PHE A 9 8.55 2.72 5.36
N GLU A 10 9.42 1.89 5.90
CA GLU A 10 10.85 2.04 5.68
C GLU A 10 11.17 1.86 4.19
N GLY A 11 12.03 2.70 3.62
CA GLY A 11 12.34 2.61 2.19
C GLY A 11 11.12 2.82 1.29
N VAL A 12 10.15 3.65 1.70
CA VAL A 12 9.16 4.20 0.77
C VAL A 12 9.91 4.88 -0.38
N GLU A 13 9.83 4.26 -1.54
CA GLU A 13 10.45 4.74 -2.76
C GLU A 13 9.39 5.06 -3.81
N PRO A 14 9.67 6.02 -4.72
CA PRO A 14 8.81 6.26 -5.87
C PRO A 14 8.68 5.00 -6.73
N LEU A 15 7.50 4.79 -7.32
CA LEU A 15 7.26 3.66 -8.22
C LEU A 15 8.16 3.61 -9.44
N SER A 16 8.74 4.73 -9.85
CA SER A 16 9.74 4.75 -10.93
C SER A 16 10.95 3.86 -10.64
N LYS A 17 11.22 3.51 -9.38
CA LYS A 17 12.28 2.57 -8.98
C LYS A 17 11.87 1.10 -8.95
N ILE A 18 10.59 0.79 -9.20
CA ILE A 18 10.06 -0.59 -9.28
C ILE A 18 9.60 -0.80 -10.73
N SER A 19 10.57 -0.93 -11.64
CA SER A 19 10.32 -1.06 -13.08
C SER A 19 10.30 -2.51 -13.58
N GLU A 20 10.85 -3.44 -12.80
CA GLU A 20 11.05 -4.83 -13.20
C GLU A 20 10.31 -5.80 -12.27
N LYS A 21 9.76 -6.86 -12.86
CA LYS A 21 9.02 -7.92 -12.16
C LYS A 21 9.85 -8.52 -11.02
N LYS A 22 11.13 -8.81 -11.28
CA LYS A 22 12.03 -9.41 -10.30
C LYS A 22 12.30 -8.48 -9.12
N VAL A 23 12.49 -7.19 -9.38
CA VAL A 23 12.69 -6.17 -8.33
C VAL A 23 11.45 -6.05 -7.44
N TYR A 24 10.25 -6.07 -8.02
CA TYR A 24 9.02 -6.06 -7.23
C TYR A 24 8.91 -7.31 -6.35
N GLU A 25 9.14 -8.50 -6.92
CA GLU A 25 9.09 -9.76 -6.19
C GLU A 25 10.05 -9.78 -5.00
N ASP A 26 11.31 -9.38 -5.19
CA ASP A 26 12.31 -9.36 -4.13
C ASP A 26 11.92 -8.37 -3.01
N LYS A 27 11.40 -7.19 -3.38
CA LYS A 27 10.92 -6.20 -2.41
C LYS A 27 9.67 -6.65 -1.66
N MET A 28 8.73 -7.32 -2.33
CA MET A 28 7.54 -7.88 -1.69
C MET A 28 7.93 -8.99 -0.70
N ASN A 29 8.86 -9.88 -1.09
CA ASN A 29 9.34 -10.93 -0.19
C ASN A 29 10.02 -10.35 1.05
N MET A 30 10.85 -9.30 0.90
CA MET A 30 11.43 -8.59 2.04
C MET A 30 10.34 -7.95 2.92
N PHE A 31 9.35 -7.29 2.32
CA PHE A 31 8.24 -6.71 3.08
C PHE A 31 7.49 -7.77 3.90
N LEU A 32 7.20 -8.92 3.29
CA LEU A 32 6.57 -10.06 3.95
C LEU A 32 7.41 -10.61 5.11
N SER A 33 8.73 -10.77 4.93
CA SER A 33 9.59 -11.34 5.96
C SER A 33 9.88 -10.39 7.12
N GLU A 34 10.04 -9.09 6.85
CA GLU A 34 10.59 -8.15 7.84
C GLU A 34 9.57 -7.18 8.44
N ARG A 35 8.46 -6.92 7.71
CA ARG A 35 7.58 -5.79 8.00
C ARG A 35 6.11 -6.17 8.11
N TYR A 36 5.67 -7.24 7.48
CA TYR A 36 4.27 -7.69 7.58
C TYR A 36 3.83 -7.93 9.03
N GLY A 37 4.73 -8.46 9.86
CA GLY A 37 4.47 -8.65 11.30
C GLY A 37 4.13 -7.35 12.05
N CYS A 38 4.53 -6.18 11.55
CA CYS A 38 4.15 -4.89 12.12
C CYS A 38 2.67 -4.52 11.88
N LEU A 39 1.98 -5.24 10.99
CA LEU A 39 0.54 -5.09 10.73
C LEU A 39 -0.33 -5.98 11.64
N LYS A 40 0.28 -6.74 12.56
CA LYS A 40 -0.43 -7.69 13.45
C LYS A 40 -1.63 -7.06 14.15
N GLU A 41 -1.46 -5.86 14.72
CA GLU A 41 -2.54 -5.15 15.42
C GLU A 41 -3.70 -4.74 14.51
N LEU A 42 -3.50 -4.68 13.19
CA LEU A 42 -4.55 -4.44 12.20
C LEU A 42 -5.21 -5.75 11.76
N VAL A 43 -4.41 -6.75 11.38
CA VAL A 43 -4.93 -7.98 10.76
C VAL A 43 -5.58 -8.93 11.78
N GLU A 44 -5.11 -8.92 13.03
CA GLU A 44 -5.70 -9.72 14.11
C GLU A 44 -6.81 -8.97 14.89
N ALA A 45 -7.11 -7.73 14.52
CA ALA A 45 -8.11 -6.93 15.23
C ALA A 45 -9.51 -7.56 15.16
N ALA A 46 -10.19 -7.59 16.30
CA ALA A 46 -11.62 -7.89 16.35
C ALA A 46 -12.46 -6.75 15.76
N ASP A 47 -12.08 -5.50 16.05
CA ASP A 47 -12.64 -4.29 15.45
C ASP A 47 -11.61 -3.69 14.47
N VAL A 48 -11.64 -4.21 13.26
CA VAL A 48 -10.77 -3.80 12.14
C VAL A 48 -11.00 -2.33 11.77
N ALA A 49 -12.24 -1.82 11.90
CA ALA A 49 -12.54 -0.42 11.56
C ALA A 49 -11.86 0.55 12.52
N THR A 50 -11.85 0.25 13.82
CA THR A 50 -11.13 1.04 14.81
C THR A 50 -9.62 0.91 14.64
N ALA A 51 -9.09 -0.30 14.43
CA ALA A 51 -7.67 -0.52 14.18
C ALA A 51 -7.18 0.24 12.93
N SER A 52 -7.96 0.24 11.85
CA SER A 52 -7.68 0.99 10.62
C SER A 52 -7.58 2.50 10.87
N LYS A 53 -8.49 3.07 11.68
CA LYS A 53 -8.44 4.50 12.04
C LYS A 53 -7.21 4.83 12.86
N ILE A 54 -6.83 3.96 13.80
CA ILE A 54 -5.61 4.12 14.61
C ILE A 54 -4.38 4.09 13.68
N PHE A 55 -4.29 3.10 12.80
CA PHE A 55 -3.21 3.01 11.80
C PHE A 55 -3.07 4.30 10.98
N CYS A 56 -4.16 4.79 10.39
CA CYS A 56 -4.14 6.02 9.59
C CYS A 56 -3.74 7.25 10.43
N ASN A 57 -4.13 7.31 11.71
CA ASN A 57 -3.74 8.38 12.61
C ASN A 57 -2.25 8.32 12.96
N ASP A 58 -1.72 7.14 13.25
CA ASP A 58 -0.29 6.96 13.52
C ASP A 58 0.55 7.33 12.29
N VAL A 59 0.11 6.93 11.09
CA VAL A 59 0.73 7.36 9.83
C VAL A 59 0.72 8.88 9.70
N HIS A 60 -0.44 9.50 9.93
CA HIS A 60 -0.53 10.96 9.89
C HIS A 60 0.47 11.57 10.89
N VAL A 61 0.50 11.14 12.15
CA VAL A 61 1.41 11.71 13.17
C VAL A 61 2.88 11.52 12.80
N ALA A 62 3.25 10.36 12.26
CA ALA A 62 4.62 10.08 11.83
C ALA A 62 5.07 10.99 10.68
N PHE A 63 4.20 11.22 9.71
CA PHE A 63 4.53 11.95 8.48
C PHE A 63 4.10 13.43 8.46
N ASP A 64 3.33 13.90 9.44
CA ASP A 64 2.94 15.32 9.56
C ASP A 64 4.14 16.22 9.94
N LYS A 65 5.19 15.63 10.52
CA LYS A 65 6.43 16.32 10.87
C LYS A 65 7.21 16.86 9.66
N PHE A 66 6.86 16.48 8.42
CA PHE A 66 7.62 16.82 7.20
C PHE A 66 7.15 18.09 6.45
N GLY A 67 6.17 18.85 6.96
CA GLY A 67 5.85 20.20 6.46
C GLY A 67 5.54 20.29 4.95
N LYS A 68 6.19 21.22 4.22
CA LYS A 68 5.93 21.50 2.77
C LYS A 68 6.32 20.39 1.80
N ALA A 69 7.05 19.34 2.24
CA ALA A 69 7.29 18.12 1.45
C ALA A 69 6.05 17.20 1.35
N ARG A 70 4.91 17.65 1.91
CA ARG A 70 3.63 16.93 2.10
C ARG A 70 3.07 16.19 0.90
N MET A 71 3.05 16.81 -0.28
CA MET A 71 2.32 16.25 -1.43
C MET A 71 3.02 15.00 -1.98
N GLY A 72 4.35 15.07 -2.17
CA GLY A 72 5.12 13.96 -2.73
C GLY A 72 5.15 12.73 -1.83
N ILE A 73 5.23 12.94 -0.51
CA ILE A 73 5.25 11.83 0.45
C ILE A 73 3.91 11.09 0.50
N PHE A 74 2.77 11.80 0.49
CA PHE A 74 1.46 11.14 0.52
C PHE A 74 1.16 10.35 -0.76
N THR A 75 1.61 10.84 -1.92
CA THR A 75 1.53 10.05 -3.16
C THR A 75 2.34 8.75 -3.05
N ASN A 76 3.56 8.81 -2.52
CA ASN A 76 4.37 7.61 -2.32
C ASN A 76 3.76 6.65 -1.29
N LEU A 77 3.16 7.18 -0.21
CA LEU A 77 2.47 6.36 0.80
C LEU A 77 1.23 5.66 0.19
N ASN A 78 0.42 6.37 -0.59
CA ASN A 78 -0.72 5.80 -1.32
C ASN A 78 -0.26 4.63 -2.20
N MET A 79 0.80 4.85 -3.00
CA MET A 79 1.37 3.81 -3.86
C MET A 79 1.90 2.63 -3.05
N PHE A 80 2.54 2.90 -1.92
CA PHE A 80 3.07 1.85 -1.05
C PHE A 80 1.96 0.96 -0.48
N LEU A 81 0.80 1.54 -0.10
CA LEU A 81 -0.35 0.74 0.32
C LEU A 81 -0.81 -0.21 -0.79
N ILE A 82 -1.01 0.34 -2.00
CA ILE A 82 -1.52 -0.40 -3.16
C ILE A 82 -0.58 -1.55 -3.54
N ILE A 83 0.73 -1.36 -3.40
CA ILE A 83 1.72 -2.28 -3.98
C ILE A 83 2.35 -3.23 -2.97
N PHE A 84 2.36 -2.88 -1.68
CA PHE A 84 2.92 -3.72 -0.63
C PHE A 84 1.89 -4.11 0.42
N VAL A 85 1.22 -3.15 1.05
CA VAL A 85 0.37 -3.43 2.22
C VAL A 85 -0.85 -4.27 1.84
N PHE A 86 -1.66 -3.82 0.88
CA PHE A 86 -2.87 -4.56 0.49
C PHE A 86 -2.58 -5.91 -0.14
N PRO A 87 -1.64 -6.06 -1.09
CA PRO A 87 -1.32 -7.36 -1.65
C PRO A 87 -0.78 -8.33 -0.59
N ALA A 88 -0.02 -7.84 0.40
CA ALA A 88 0.45 -8.67 1.50
C ALA A 88 -0.71 -9.14 2.39
N ILE A 89 -1.68 -8.28 2.71
CA ILE A 89 -2.89 -8.66 3.45
C ILE A 89 -3.68 -9.72 2.67
N ILE A 90 -3.93 -9.48 1.38
CA ILE A 90 -4.67 -10.42 0.52
C ILE A 90 -3.98 -11.78 0.45
N LYS A 91 -2.65 -11.79 0.39
CA LYS A 91 -1.86 -13.03 0.31
C LYS A 91 -1.90 -13.86 1.61
N ASN A 92 -2.03 -13.22 2.78
CA ASN A 92 -1.84 -13.91 4.07
C ASN A 92 -3.12 -14.08 4.90
N GLU A 93 -4.14 -13.24 4.72
CA GLU A 93 -5.32 -13.24 5.60
C GLU A 93 -6.53 -14.01 5.05
N GLY A 94 -6.40 -14.62 3.85
CA GLY A 94 -7.43 -15.46 3.25
C GLY A 94 -8.80 -14.80 3.22
N GLU A 95 -9.82 -15.45 3.78
CA GLU A 95 -11.20 -14.95 3.82
C GLU A 95 -11.38 -13.65 4.61
N ARG A 96 -10.46 -13.31 5.52
CA ARG A 96 -10.51 -12.04 6.27
C ARG A 96 -9.94 -10.86 5.48
N ALA A 97 -9.21 -11.10 4.39
CA ALA A 97 -8.57 -10.03 3.65
C ALA A 97 -9.55 -8.94 3.14
N PRO A 98 -10.72 -9.25 2.57
CA PRO A 98 -11.63 -8.22 2.07
C PRO A 98 -12.09 -7.25 3.17
N VAL A 99 -12.48 -7.75 4.34
CA VAL A 99 -12.92 -6.88 5.45
C VAL A 99 -11.79 -6.00 5.98
N ILE A 100 -10.56 -6.50 6.01
CA ILE A 100 -9.38 -5.72 6.40
C ILE A 100 -9.06 -4.65 5.36
N CYS A 101 -8.99 -5.02 4.08
CA CYS A 101 -8.67 -4.12 2.99
C CYS A 101 -9.71 -3.01 2.84
N ASP A 102 -11.01 -3.33 2.91
CA ASP A 102 -12.08 -2.33 2.81
C ASP A 102 -12.06 -1.36 4.00
N ALA A 103 -11.91 -1.86 5.23
CA ALA A 103 -11.83 -1.01 6.41
C ALA A 103 -10.63 -0.07 6.35
N LEU A 104 -9.45 -0.58 5.98
CA LEU A 104 -8.23 0.20 5.84
C LEU A 104 -8.34 1.24 4.71
N LYS A 105 -8.80 0.83 3.52
CA LYS A 105 -9.05 1.73 2.38
C LYS A 105 -9.97 2.87 2.77
N ASN A 106 -11.11 2.56 3.39
CA ASN A 106 -12.11 3.56 3.76
C ASN A 106 -11.56 4.53 4.82
N ALA A 107 -10.87 4.03 5.83
CA ALA A 107 -10.22 4.87 6.84
C ALA A 107 -9.14 5.76 6.22
N TRP A 108 -8.34 5.23 5.30
CA TRP A 108 -7.28 5.94 4.60
C TRP A 108 -7.82 7.07 3.72
N ASN A 109 -8.76 6.75 2.83
CA ASN A 109 -9.42 7.72 1.94
C ASN A 109 -10.08 8.86 2.74
N SER A 110 -10.73 8.53 3.86
CA SER A 110 -11.31 9.52 4.76
C SER A 110 -10.24 10.39 5.43
N ARG A 111 -9.17 9.79 5.98
CA ARG A 111 -8.15 10.51 6.75
C ARG A 111 -7.30 11.44 5.90
N PHE A 112 -6.91 10.98 4.71
CA PHE A 112 -5.99 11.69 3.81
C PHE A 112 -6.69 12.40 2.66
N LYS A 113 -8.03 12.34 2.59
CA LYS A 113 -8.86 12.97 1.54
C LYS A 113 -8.40 12.56 0.13
N CYS A 114 -8.19 11.26 -0.06
CA CYS A 114 -7.80 10.66 -1.33
C CYS A 114 -8.82 9.60 -1.76
N ASN A 115 -8.61 9.01 -2.94
CA ASN A 115 -9.45 7.96 -3.49
C ASN A 115 -8.58 6.85 -4.06
N ILE A 116 -8.02 6.03 -3.17
CA ILE A 116 -7.29 4.81 -3.55
C ILE A 116 -8.23 3.60 -3.51
N ASP A 117 -7.91 2.60 -4.31
CA ASP A 117 -8.44 1.24 -4.20
C ASP A 117 -7.29 0.26 -4.03
N TYR A 118 -7.57 -1.02 -3.82
CA TYR A 118 -6.55 -2.05 -3.64
C TYR A 118 -6.57 -3.11 -4.73
N THR A 119 -5.45 -3.82 -4.85
CA THR A 119 -5.24 -4.91 -5.79
C THR A 119 -4.46 -6.02 -5.11
N ASP A 120 -4.51 -7.23 -5.66
CA ASP A 120 -3.69 -8.36 -5.23
C ASP A 120 -2.32 -8.39 -5.93
N TYR A 121 -1.46 -9.29 -5.45
CA TYR A 121 -0.08 -9.46 -5.93
C TYR A 121 -0.02 -9.94 -7.38
N ASP A 122 -0.88 -10.88 -7.77
CA ASP A 122 -0.87 -11.48 -9.11
C ASP A 122 -1.26 -10.43 -10.17
N SER A 123 -2.27 -9.63 -9.87
CA SER A 123 -2.69 -8.49 -10.70
C SER A 123 -1.56 -7.47 -10.89
N ILE A 124 -0.76 -7.20 -9.85
CA ILE A 124 0.42 -6.34 -9.98
C ILE A 124 1.47 -7.01 -10.87
N MET A 125 1.75 -8.30 -10.65
CA MET A 125 2.72 -9.06 -11.44
C MET A 125 2.37 -9.10 -12.93
N ASP A 126 1.08 -9.22 -13.26
CA ASP A 126 0.57 -9.20 -14.62
C ASP A 126 0.65 -7.79 -15.23
N SER A 127 0.49 -6.74 -14.41
CA SER A 127 0.63 -5.35 -14.88
C SER A 127 2.03 -5.03 -15.44
N PHE A 128 3.08 -5.68 -14.93
CA PHE A 128 4.45 -5.54 -15.49
C PHE A 128 4.55 -6.12 -16.90
N GLN A 129 3.86 -7.24 -17.16
CA GLN A 129 3.80 -7.85 -18.50
C GLN A 129 2.98 -6.98 -19.45
N ASN A 130 1.85 -6.45 -18.97
CA ASN A 130 1.00 -5.55 -19.75
C ASN A 130 1.69 -4.22 -20.05
N ARG A 131 2.60 -3.72 -19.21
CA ARG A 131 3.43 -2.55 -19.52
C ARG A 131 4.39 -2.81 -20.69
N ILE A 132 4.90 -4.04 -20.83
CA ILE A 132 5.75 -4.46 -21.97
C ILE A 132 4.90 -4.64 -23.25
N LEU A 133 3.65 -5.11 -23.12
CA LEU A 133 2.72 -5.29 -24.25
C LEU A 133 1.98 -3.99 -24.66
N GLY A 134 1.79 -3.05 -23.75
CA GLY A 134 1.15 -1.74 -23.96
C GLY A 134 1.97 -0.77 -24.81
N PHE A 135 3.28 -0.97 -24.95
CA PHE A 135 4.08 -0.26 -25.97
C PHE A 135 3.75 -0.71 -27.41
N LYS A 136 2.94 -1.76 -27.61
CA LYS A 136 2.51 -2.19 -28.94
C LYS A 136 1.00 -2.07 -29.20
N LYS A 137 0.19 -1.56 -28.28
CA LYS A 137 -1.19 -1.20 -28.62
C LYS A 137 -1.80 -0.24 -27.61
N ASP A 138 -2.22 0.91 -28.15
CA ASP A 138 -3.21 1.85 -27.62
C ASP A 138 -2.72 3.01 -26.73
N SER A 139 -2.39 4.09 -27.43
CA SER A 139 -2.27 5.47 -26.95
C SER A 139 -3.65 6.08 -26.61
N ARG A 140 -4.29 5.58 -25.54
CA ARG A 140 -5.59 6.11 -25.05
C ARG A 140 -5.63 6.46 -23.55
N TRP A 141 -4.48 6.71 -22.94
CA TRP A 141 -4.38 7.12 -21.52
C TRP A 141 -3.88 8.57 -21.31
N LEU A 142 -4.04 9.46 -22.30
CA LEU A 142 -3.73 10.89 -22.17
C LEU A 142 -4.95 11.77 -22.43
N ASP A 143 -6.06 11.46 -21.78
CA ASP A 143 -7.15 12.41 -21.59
C ASP A 143 -7.60 12.32 -20.13
N PHE A 144 -6.93 13.06 -19.24
CA PHE A 144 -7.47 13.75 -18.04
C PHE A 144 -6.40 14.65 -17.43
#